data_AF-A0AAE0YB39-F1
#
_entry.id   AF-A0AAE0YB39-F1
#
_cell.length_a   1.000
_cell.length_b   1.000
_cell.length_c   1.000
_cell.angle_alpha   90.00
_cell.angle_beta   90.00
_cell.angle_gamma   90.00
#
_symmetry.space_group_name_H-M   'P 1'
#
loop_
_entity.id
_entity.type
_entity.pdbx_description
1 polymer ?
#
loop_
_entity_poly.entity_id
_entity_poly.type
_entity_poly.pdbx_seq_one_letter_code
_entity_poly.pdbx_strand_id
1 'polypeptide(L)'
;MHPSNLLQDTQVLSYQTSNLLRDTLVLSYKTSNLLQDTQVLSYQTSNLLRDTQVLSYKTSNLLQDTQVLSYQTSNLLQDTQVLSYQTSNLLRDTLVRSYQTSNLLQDTQVLSYKTSILLQDTQVLSYQSSIQLRDT
;
A
#
# COMPACT_ATOMS: atom_id res chain seq x y z
N MET A 1 5.24 -28.98 -1.16
CA MET A 1 4.53 -28.55 0.06
C MET A 1 3.12 -28.20 -0.34
N HIS A 2 2.12 -28.83 0.31
CA HIS A 2 0.71 -28.50 0.07
C HIS A 2 0.48 -27.01 0.35
N PRO A 3 -0.29 -26.28 -0.48
CA PRO A 3 -0.73 -24.94 -0.12
C PRO A 3 -1.66 -25.06 1.09
N SER A 4 -1.14 -24.83 2.29
CA SER A 4 -1.95 -24.72 3.49
C SER A 4 -2.75 -23.43 3.40
N ASN A 5 -4.06 -23.51 3.66
CA ASN A 5 -4.91 -22.35 3.87
C ASN A 5 -4.97 -22.10 5.38
N LEU A 6 -4.63 -20.90 5.81
CA LEU A 6 -4.78 -20.48 7.21
C LEU A 6 -5.98 -19.55 7.31
N LEU A 7 -6.95 -19.88 8.16
CA LEU A 7 -8.18 -19.10 8.29
C LEU A 7 -7.99 -17.87 9.19
N GLN A 8 -7.24 -18.03 10.27
CA GLN A 8 -6.99 -16.96 11.22
C GLN A 8 -5.69 -17.24 11.95
N ASP A 9 -4.91 -16.18 12.15
CA ASP A 9 -3.84 -16.16 13.13
C ASP A 9 -4.01 -14.95 14.06
N THR A 10 -3.49 -15.09 15.27
CA THR A 10 -3.60 -14.07 16.30
C THR A 10 -2.25 -13.65 16.87
N GLN A 11 -1.24 -14.53 16.95
CA GLN A 11 0.10 -14.20 17.47
C GLN A 11 1.15 -15.20 16.99
N VAL A 12 1.86 -14.87 15.92
CA VAL A 12 2.96 -15.70 15.39
C VAL A 12 4.18 -14.86 15.03
N LEU A 13 5.37 -15.42 15.29
CA LEU A 13 6.64 -14.80 14.94
C LEU A 13 6.85 -14.78 13.42
N SER A 14 6.61 -15.91 12.75
CA SER A 14 6.57 -15.97 11.29
C SER A 14 5.86 -17.19 10.72
N TYR A 15 5.28 -17.04 9.54
CA TYR A 15 4.76 -18.19 8.76
C TYR A 15 4.84 -17.95 7.24
N GLN A 16 4.71 -19.06 6.52
CA GLN A 16 4.53 -19.08 5.06
C GLN A 16 3.28 -19.89 4.72
N THR A 17 2.35 -19.29 3.99
CA THR A 17 1.08 -19.90 3.58
C THR A 17 0.72 -19.48 2.16
N SER A 18 -0.22 -20.17 1.52
CA SER A 18 -0.71 -19.75 0.20
C SER A 18 -1.84 -18.73 0.32
N ASN A 19 -2.76 -18.95 1.27
CA ASN A 19 -3.89 -18.06 1.48
C ASN A 19 -4.09 -17.83 2.97
N LEU A 20 -4.28 -16.57 3.33
CA LEU A 20 -4.67 -16.16 4.66
C LEU A 20 -5.89 -15.26 4.59
N LEU A 21 -6.89 -15.54 5.41
CA LEU A 21 -8.10 -14.73 5.44
C LEU A 21 -7.94 -13.54 6.40
N ARG A 22 -7.37 -13.75 7.59
CA ARG A 22 -7.19 -12.65 8.54
C ARG A 22 -5.94 -12.83 9.38
N ASP A 23 -5.19 -11.74 9.50
CA ASP A 23 -4.13 -11.60 10.47
C ASP A 23 -4.40 -10.43 11.43
N THR A 24 -3.82 -10.51 12.63
CA THR A 24 -4.01 -9.51 13.69
C THR A 24 -2.70 -9.00 14.28
N LEU A 25 -1.75 -9.86 14.67
CA LEU A 25 -0.50 -9.45 15.35
C LEU A 25 0.67 -10.37 14.99
N VAL A 26 1.35 -10.08 13.88
CA VAL A 26 2.45 -10.91 13.38
C VAL A 26 3.70 -10.07 13.11
N LEU A 27 4.86 -10.64 13.45
CA LEU A 27 6.13 -9.97 13.19
C LEU A 27 6.49 -10.02 11.70
N SER A 28 6.31 -11.19 11.07
CA SER A 28 6.53 -11.32 9.63
C SER A 28 5.77 -12.47 8.95
N TYR A 29 5.30 -12.29 7.72
CA TYR A 29 4.81 -13.43 6.93
C TYR A 29 5.05 -13.30 5.43
N LYS A 30 4.95 -14.46 4.75
CA LYS A 30 4.90 -14.55 3.30
C LYS A 30 3.65 -15.31 2.86
N THR A 31 2.81 -14.68 2.06
CA THR A 31 1.60 -15.29 1.49
C THR A 31 1.44 -14.97 0.01
N SER A 32 0.62 -15.73 -0.71
CA SER A 32 0.22 -15.32 -2.07
C SER A 32 -0.97 -14.37 -2.00
N ASN A 33 -1.98 -14.69 -1.19
CA ASN A 33 -3.18 -13.88 -1.03
C ASN A 33 -3.47 -13.62 0.45
N LEU A 34 -3.82 -12.39 0.76
CA LEU A 34 -4.35 -11.98 2.05
C LEU A 34 -5.60 -11.13 1.86
N LEU A 35 -6.66 -11.44 2.62
CA LEU A 35 -7.88 -10.64 2.60
C LEU A 35 -7.79 -9.45 3.55
N GLN A 36 -7.34 -9.66 4.79
CA GLN A 36 -7.31 -8.58 5.78
C GLN A 36 -6.08 -8.69 6.69
N ASP A 37 -5.36 -7.57 6.81
CA ASP A 37 -4.34 -7.37 7.83
C ASP A 37 -4.73 -6.23 8.79
N THR A 38 -4.24 -6.33 10.03
CA THR A 38 -4.55 -5.36 11.09
C THR A 38 -3.29 -4.72 11.68
N GLN A 39 -2.35 -5.49 12.23
CA GLN A 39 -1.13 -4.97 12.89
C GLN A 39 0.07 -5.88 12.66
N VAL A 40 0.91 -5.52 11.67
CA VAL A 40 2.07 -6.33 11.28
C VAL A 40 3.32 -5.47 11.13
N LEU A 41 4.46 -6.04 11.52
CA LEU A 41 5.74 -5.36 11.38
C LEU A 41 6.29 -5.46 9.95
N SER A 42 6.16 -6.61 9.31
CA SER A 42 6.56 -6.76 7.91
C SER A 42 5.81 -7.87 7.18
N TYR A 43 5.49 -7.69 5.90
CA TYR A 43 5.05 -8.83 5.08
C TYR A 43 5.39 -8.73 3.60
N GLN A 44 5.36 -9.89 2.95
CA GLN A 44 5.36 -10.00 1.50
C GLN A 44 4.12 -10.78 1.03
N THR A 45 3.31 -10.14 0.18
CA THR A 45 2.17 -10.78 -0.47
C THR A 45 2.14 -10.50 -1.97
N SER A 46 1.38 -11.27 -2.74
CA SER A 46 1.10 -10.90 -4.14
C SER A 46 -0.15 -10.02 -4.21
N ASN A 47 -1.20 -10.39 -3.48
CA ASN A 47 -2.45 -9.65 -3.43
C ASN A 47 -2.87 -9.39 -1.98
N LEU A 48 -3.27 -8.15 -1.70
CA LEU A 48 -3.90 -7.77 -0.45
C LEU A 48 -5.16 -6.95 -0.73
N LEU A 49 -6.27 -7.30 -0.08
CA LEU A 49 -7.50 -6.53 -0.19
C LEU A 49 -7.49 -5.33 0.78
N ARG A 50 -7.19 -5.55 2.07
CA ARG A 50 -7.24 -4.49 3.07
C ARG A 50 -6.08 -4.55 4.04
N ASP A 51 -5.42 -3.41 4.20
CA ASP A 51 -4.44 -3.18 5.25
C ASP A 51 -4.88 -2.03 6.18
N THR A 52 -4.50 -2.12 7.45
CA THR A 52 -4.92 -1.18 8.48
C THR A 52 -3.74 -0.48 9.15
N GLN A 53 -2.78 -1.20 9.75
CA GLN A 53 -1.65 -0.61 10.49
C GLN A 53 -0.38 -1.44 10.32
N VAL A 54 0.50 -1.03 9.41
CA VAL A 54 1.71 -1.81 9.11
C VAL A 54 2.96 -0.94 9.07
N LEU A 55 4.07 -1.46 9.60
CA LEU A 55 5.35 -0.76 9.57
C LEU A 55 5.97 -0.82 8.17
N SER A 56 5.97 -2.00 7.54
CA SER A 56 6.53 -2.18 6.20
C SER A 56 5.86 -3.31 5.42
N TYR A 57 5.64 -3.15 4.12
CA TYR A 57 5.28 -4.29 3.28
C TYR A 57 5.70 -4.17 1.82
N LYS A 58 5.67 -5.33 1.16
CA LYS A 58 5.78 -5.46 -0.30
C LYS A 58 4.61 -6.27 -0.85
N THR A 59 3.84 -5.67 -1.76
CA THR A 59 2.73 -6.34 -2.44
C THR A 59 2.69 -6.03 -3.93
N SER A 60 2.22 -6.93 -4.79
CA SER A 60 2.00 -6.57 -6.20
C SER A 60 0.74 -5.72 -6.36
N ASN A 61 -0.35 -6.11 -5.71
CA ASN A 61 -1.62 -5.38 -5.76
C ASN A 61 -2.19 -5.14 -4.37
N LEU A 62 -2.63 -3.91 -4.12
CA LEU A 62 -3.37 -3.53 -2.92
C LEU A 62 -4.61 -2.74 -3.30
N LEU A 63 -5.75 -3.10 -2.71
CA LEU A 63 -6.99 -2.38 -2.91
C LEU A 63 -7.12 -1.19 -1.96
N GLN A 64 -6.92 -1.39 -0.65
CA GLN A 64 -7.13 -0.35 0.35
C GLN A 64 -6.03 -0.38 1.40
N ASP A 65 -5.39 0.77 1.60
CA ASP A 65 -4.50 1.03 2.72
C ASP A 65 -5.03 2.18 3.60
N THR A 66 -4.74 2.08 4.90
CA THR A 66 -5.25 3.03 5.90
C THR A 66 -4.12 3.77 6.63
N GLN A 67 -3.17 3.07 7.26
CA GLN A 67 -2.10 3.69 8.05
C GLN A 67 -0.78 2.91 7.97
N VAL A 68 0.16 3.38 7.16
CA VAL A 68 1.43 2.66 6.94
C VAL A 68 2.64 3.58 7.00
N LEU A 69 3.73 3.07 7.58
CA LEU A 69 4.98 3.82 7.65
C LEU A 69 5.76 3.74 6.33
N SER A 70 5.81 2.55 5.70
CA SER A 70 6.47 2.37 4.41
C SER A 70 5.88 1.22 3.60
N TYR A 71 5.73 1.39 2.29
CA TYR A 71 5.47 0.24 1.42
C TYR A 71 6.00 0.37 -0.01
N GLN A 72 6.11 -0.79 -0.65
CA GLN A 72 6.33 -0.91 -2.09
C GLN A 72 5.20 -1.71 -2.73
N THR A 73 4.53 -1.14 -3.74
CA THR A 73 3.51 -1.86 -4.50
C THR A 73 3.52 -1.58 -5.99
N SER A 74 3.08 -2.52 -6.83
CA SER A 74 2.92 -2.19 -8.27
C SER A 74 1.65 -1.38 -8.51
N ASN A 75 0.53 -1.78 -7.92
CA ASN A 75 -0.76 -1.12 -8.09
C ASN A 75 -1.46 -0.90 -6.76
N LEU A 76 -1.88 0.34 -6.51
CA LEU A 76 -2.71 0.72 -5.38
C LEU A 76 -3.96 1.46 -5.85
N LEU A 77 -5.12 1.03 -5.37
CA LEU A 77 -6.37 1.72 -5.68
C LEU A 77 -6.62 2.90 -4.74
N GLN A 78 -6.47 2.71 -3.42
CA GLN A 78 -6.78 3.76 -2.47
C GLN A 78 -5.79 3.76 -1.31
N ASP A 79 -5.21 4.93 -1.06
CA ASP A 79 -4.43 5.23 0.13
C ASP A 79 -5.07 6.35 0.97
N THR A 80 -4.86 6.27 2.28
CA THR A 80 -5.46 7.21 3.25
C THR A 80 -4.43 7.98 4.05
N GLN A 81 -3.49 7.33 4.76
CA GLN A 81 -2.50 7.99 5.62
C GLN A 81 -1.15 7.27 5.64
N VAL A 82 -0.19 7.76 4.86
CA VAL A 82 1.11 7.07 4.73
C VAL A 82 2.28 8.02 4.88
N LEU A 83 3.32 7.55 5.57
CA LEU A 83 4.55 8.32 5.75
C LEU A 83 5.41 8.28 4.48
N SER A 84 5.55 7.10 3.85
CA SER A 84 6.30 6.95 2.61
C SER A 84 5.85 5.77 1.75
N TYR A 85 5.78 5.93 0.43
CA TYR A 85 5.62 4.76 -0.46
C TYR A 85 6.25 4.90 -1.84
N GLN A 86 6.43 3.74 -2.47
CA GLN A 86 6.76 3.62 -3.88
C GLN A 86 5.71 2.78 -4.60
N THR A 87 5.10 3.34 -5.66
CA THR A 87 4.14 2.58 -6.48
C THR A 87 4.24 2.84 -7.97
N SER A 88 3.93 1.86 -8.83
CA SER A 88 3.86 2.16 -10.28
C SER A 88 2.59 2.92 -10.64
N ASN A 89 1.43 2.50 -10.10
CA ASN A 89 0.15 3.15 -10.37
C ASN A 89 -0.63 3.38 -9.08
N LEU A 90 -1.10 4.62 -8.90
CA LEU A 90 -2.01 4.99 -7.82
C LEU A 90 -3.25 5.68 -8.39
N LEU A 91 -4.43 5.19 -7.99
CA LEU A 91 -5.68 5.84 -8.37
C LEU A 91 -6.03 7.01 -7.44
N ARG A 92 -6.02 6.81 -6.12
CA ARG A 92 -6.42 7.86 -5.17
C ARG A 92 -5.51 7.91 -3.97
N ASP A 93 -5.04 9.13 -3.67
CA ASP A 93 -4.34 9.46 -2.44
C ASP A 93 -5.04 10.59 -1.66
N THR A 94 -4.90 10.54 -0.33
CA THR A 94 -5.56 11.46 0.60
C THR A 94 -4.58 12.27 1.43
N LEU A 95 -3.74 11.63 2.28
CA LEU A 95 -2.86 12.31 3.24
C LEU A 95 -1.48 11.63 3.31
N VAL A 96 -0.52 12.09 2.50
CA VAL A 96 0.80 11.45 2.44
C VAL A 96 1.94 12.45 2.64
N ARG A 97 2.96 12.00 3.40
CA ARG A 97 4.15 12.82 3.65
C ARG A 97 5.13 12.77 2.47
N SER A 98 5.38 11.59 1.91
CA SER A 98 6.17 11.47 0.69
C SER A 98 5.82 10.26 -0.16
N TYR A 99 5.86 10.41 -1.50
CA TYR A 99 5.81 9.24 -2.38
C TYR A 99 6.54 9.40 -3.70
N GLN A 100 6.81 8.24 -4.31
CA GLN A 100 7.23 8.15 -5.70
C GLN A 100 6.27 7.26 -6.49
N THR A 101 5.72 7.78 -7.59
CA THR A 101 4.86 6.98 -8.47
C THR A 101 5.04 7.24 -9.95
N SER A 102 4.87 6.24 -10.82
CA SER A 102 4.89 6.52 -12.27
C SER A 102 3.62 7.24 -12.70
N ASN A 103 2.45 6.77 -12.27
CA ASN A 103 1.15 7.33 -12.65
C ASN A 103 0.28 7.59 -11.42
N LEU A 104 -0.24 8.80 -11.32
CA LEU A 104 -1.21 9.21 -10.32
C LEU A 104 -2.45 9.83 -10.96
N LEU A 105 -3.62 9.30 -10.62
CA LEU A 105 -4.89 9.88 -11.07
C LEU A 105 -5.33 11.04 -10.19
N GLN A 106 -5.45 10.86 -8.87
CA GLN A 106 -5.99 11.89 -7.98
C GLN A 106 -5.23 11.95 -6.65
N ASP A 107 -4.88 13.17 -6.25
CA ASP A 107 -4.27 13.48 -4.96
C ASP A 107 -4.91 14.71 -4.28
N THR A 108 -5.00 14.64 -2.96
CA THR A 108 -5.73 15.60 -2.11
C THR A 108 -4.78 16.45 -1.25
N GLN A 109 -3.96 15.86 -0.37
CA GLN A 109 -3.11 16.58 0.59
C GLN A 109 -1.74 15.90 0.78
N VAL A 110 -0.72 16.38 0.06
CA VAL A 110 0.61 15.78 0.08
C VAL A 110 1.72 16.80 0.34
N LEU A 111 2.64 16.42 1.23
CA LEU A 111 3.79 17.27 1.55
C LEU A 111 4.85 17.23 0.44
N SER A 112 5.11 16.04 -0.14
CA SER A 112 6.07 15.90 -1.24
C SER A 112 5.79 14.70 -2.16
N TYR A 113 5.96 14.86 -3.48
CA TYR A 113 5.98 13.71 -4.37
C TYR A 113 6.85 13.85 -5.61
N LYS A 114 7.19 12.69 -6.18
CA LYS A 114 7.76 12.56 -7.53
C LYS A 114 6.90 11.67 -8.38
N THR A 115 6.44 12.19 -9.52
CA THR A 115 5.68 11.41 -10.49
C THR A 115 6.06 11.63 -11.95
N SER A 116 5.78 10.65 -12.81
CA SER A 116 5.91 10.85 -14.25
C SER A 116 4.65 11.50 -14.81
N ILE A 117 3.47 11.02 -14.44
CA ILE A 117 2.18 11.49 -14.96
C ILE A 117 1.22 11.77 -13.79
N LEU A 118 0.65 12.98 -13.80
CA LEU A 118 -0.37 13.43 -12.85
C LEU A 118 -1.60 13.98 -13.58
N LEU A 119 -2.79 13.53 -13.18
CA LEU A 119 -4.07 14.05 -13.68
C LEU A 119 -4.73 15.08 -12.74
N GLN A 120 -4.71 14.89 -11.42
CA GLN A 120 -5.36 15.88 -10.54
C GLN A 120 -4.67 16.01 -9.19
N ASP A 121 -4.39 17.25 -8.80
CA ASP A 121 -3.87 17.65 -7.50
C ASP A 121 -4.71 18.77 -6.87
N THR A 122 -4.81 18.78 -5.53
CA THR A 122 -5.54 19.84 -4.80
C THR A 122 -4.62 20.67 -3.88
N GLN A 123 -3.96 20.04 -2.89
CA GLN A 123 -3.15 20.74 -1.88
C GLN A 123 -1.78 20.08 -1.73
N VAL A 124 -0.83 20.52 -2.57
CA VAL A 124 0.51 19.96 -2.65
C VAL A 124 1.54 21.02 -2.24
N LEU A 125 2.41 20.70 -1.28
CA LEU A 125 3.47 21.64 -0.85
C LEU A 125 4.68 21.64 -1.79
N SER A 126 5.09 20.47 -2.27
CA SER A 126 6.26 20.31 -3.15
C SER A 126 6.07 19.13 -4.11
N TYR A 127 6.39 19.32 -5.39
CA TYR A 127 6.29 18.22 -6.35
C TYR A 127 7.28 18.29 -7.51
N GLN A 128 7.52 17.13 -8.11
CA GLN A 128 8.17 16.98 -9.41
C GLN A 128 7.30 16.08 -10.30
N SER A 129 6.80 16.62 -11.42
CA SER A 129 6.06 15.86 -12.44
C SER A 129 6.68 16.05 -13.83
N SER A 130 6.75 14.99 -14.64
CA SER A 130 7.15 15.12 -16.05
C SER A 130 6.00 15.61 -16.92
N ILE A 131 4.76 15.18 -16.64
CA ILE A 131 3.54 15.55 -17.36
C ILE A 131 2.44 15.87 -16.33
N GLN A 132 1.75 16.98 -16.53
CA GLN A 132 0.60 17.40 -15.72
C GLN A 132 -0.57 17.75 -16.64
N LEU A 133 -1.68 17.04 -16.49
CA LEU A 133 -2.93 17.28 -17.23
C LEU A 133 -3.93 17.86 -16.24
N ARG A 134 -4.24 19.16 -16.27
CA ARG A 134 -5.29 19.75 -15.42
C ARG A 134 -6.55 19.92 -16.24
N ASP A 135 -7.68 19.40 -15.75
CA ASP A 135 -9.00 19.84 -16.22
C ASP A 135 -9.28 21.23 -15.61
N THR A 136 -9.51 22.21 -16.47
CA THR A 136 -9.98 23.56 -16.12
C THR A 136 -11.44 23.55 -15.73
#